data_AF-A0A7S4QW36-F1
#
_entry.id   AF-A0A7S4QW36-F1
#
_cell.length_a   1.000
_cell.length_b   1.000
_cell.length_c   1.000
_cell.angle_alpha   90.00
_cell.angle_beta   90.00
_cell.angle_gamma   90.00
#
_symmetry.space_group_name_H-M   'P 1'
#
loop_
_entity.id
_entity.type
_entity.pdbx_description
1 polymer ?
#
loop_
_entity_poly.entity_id
_entity_poly.type
_entity_poly.pdbx_seq_one_letter_code
_entity_poly.pdbx_strand_id
1 'polypeptide(L)'
;KKHKSNKESAQSASRVRSLLLAPSRELASQLHREVNRLGDGKIHGLRTALLSKSNLSSIASNTMGGKRGLDVLVCTPLRLVECIEQGLDLGGVRVVVLDEADRLLDSMDGNYDNNNQIYHHHDEKSRDDNRNDGKKKSKDEEDSSSSSGEEDSGDSDSDNDSTSSSS
;
A
#
# COMPACT_ATOMS: atom_id res chain seq x y z
N LYS A 1 -39.10 -0.82 -2.82
CA LYS A 1 -38.41 -0.56 -1.53
C LYS A 1 -37.03 -1.20 -1.62
N LYS A 2 -35.96 -0.40 -1.71
CA LYS A 2 -34.57 -0.87 -1.91
C LYS A 2 -34.05 -1.51 -0.62
N HIS A 3 -33.55 -2.74 -0.71
CA HIS A 3 -32.77 -3.38 0.35
C HIS A 3 -31.37 -2.73 0.39
N LYS A 4 -31.11 -1.91 1.41
CA LYS A 4 -29.77 -1.42 1.75
C LYS A 4 -29.15 -2.48 2.65
N SER A 5 -28.33 -3.35 2.07
CA SER A 5 -27.57 -4.35 2.83
C SER A 5 -26.55 -3.66 3.72
N ASN A 6 -26.66 -3.96 5.02
CA ASN A 6 -25.82 -3.42 6.06
C ASN A 6 -24.40 -3.98 5.91
N LYS A 7 -23.45 -3.17 5.43
CA LYS A 7 -22.05 -3.55 5.25
C LYS A 7 -21.24 -3.24 6.52
N GLU A 8 -21.77 -3.60 7.69
CA GLU A 8 -21.12 -3.39 8.98
C GLU A 8 -20.38 -4.63 9.51
N SER A 9 -20.47 -5.78 8.83
CA SER A 9 -19.98 -7.07 9.36
C SER A 9 -18.70 -7.61 8.70
N ALA A 10 -17.89 -6.79 8.03
CA ALA A 10 -16.62 -7.22 7.40
C ALA A 10 -15.41 -6.30 7.66
N GLN A 11 -15.46 -5.44 8.68
CA GLN A 11 -14.42 -4.45 8.96
C GLN A 11 -13.82 -4.56 10.37
N SER A 12 -13.75 -5.78 10.92
CA SER A 12 -12.79 -6.09 12.00
C SER A 12 -11.38 -6.30 11.44
N ALA A 13 -11.02 -5.59 10.35
CA ALA A 13 -9.69 -5.59 9.82
C ALA A 13 -8.78 -5.04 10.93
N SER A 14 -7.86 -5.91 11.40
CA SER A 14 -6.54 -5.57 11.90
C SER A 14 -6.22 -4.07 11.71
N ARG A 15 -6.33 -3.26 12.78
CA ARG A 15 -6.12 -1.81 12.73
C ARG A 15 -5.12 -1.39 13.80
N VAL A 16 -4.41 -0.30 13.51
CA VAL A 16 -3.53 0.39 14.46
C VAL A 16 -4.35 0.87 15.66
N ARG A 17 -3.92 0.56 16.88
CA ARG A 17 -4.63 0.97 18.12
C ARG A 17 -4.10 2.25 18.74
N SER A 18 -2.80 2.51 18.59
CA SER A 18 -2.12 3.68 19.15
C SER A 18 -1.12 4.28 18.16
N LEU A 19 -1.07 5.60 18.09
CA LEU A 19 -0.10 6.38 17.30
C LEU A 19 0.85 7.13 18.23
N LEU A 20 2.14 7.01 17.98
CA LEU A 20 3.21 7.76 18.65
C LEU A 20 3.94 8.59 17.59
N LEU A 21 3.82 9.91 17.69
CA LEU A 21 4.44 10.85 16.77
C LEU A 21 5.67 11.49 17.40
N ALA A 22 6.77 11.53 16.66
CA ALA A 22 7.98 12.25 17.03
C ALA A 22 8.41 13.18 15.89
N PRO A 23 9.11 14.30 16.17
CA PRO A 23 9.38 15.33 15.16
C PRO A 23 10.47 14.91 14.17
N SER A 24 11.34 13.98 14.54
CA SER A 24 12.40 13.45 13.67
C SER A 24 12.37 11.92 13.62
N ARG A 25 13.02 11.37 12.59
CA ARG A 25 13.15 9.92 12.42
C ARG A 25 14.03 9.32 13.51
N GLU A 26 15.03 10.06 13.94
CA GLU A 26 15.98 9.66 14.98
C GLU A 26 15.25 9.54 16.33
N LEU A 27 14.40 10.52 16.66
CA LEU A 27 13.55 10.47 17.86
C LEU A 27 12.49 9.36 17.75
N ALA A 28 11.84 9.21 16.59
CA ALA A 28 10.90 8.11 16.35
C ALA A 28 11.56 6.72 16.55
N SER A 29 12.82 6.56 16.13
CA SER A 29 13.60 5.34 16.34
C SER A 29 13.93 5.09 17.82
N GLN A 30 14.23 6.13 18.58
CA GLN A 30 14.47 6.02 20.02
C GLN A 30 13.18 5.65 20.75
N LEU A 31 12.07 6.33 20.44
CA LEU A 31 10.76 6.04 20.99
C LEU A 31 10.31 4.61 20.68
N HIS A 32 10.50 4.14 19.44
CA HIS A 32 10.19 2.76 19.07
C HIS A 32 11.00 1.72 19.87
N ARG A 33 12.30 1.96 20.10
CA ARG A 33 13.13 1.09 20.95
C ARG A 33 12.60 1.03 22.37
N GLU A 34 12.19 2.17 22.92
CA GLU A 34 11.65 2.24 24.28
C GLU A 34 10.30 1.52 24.39
N VAL A 35 9.40 1.70 23.41
CA VAL A 35 8.12 0.98 23.37
C VAL A 35 8.34 -0.53 23.31
N ASN A 36 9.32 -1.01 22.55
CA ASN A 36 9.66 -2.43 22.49
C ASN A 36 10.16 -2.93 23.84
N ARG A 37 11.09 -2.20 24.46
CA ARG A 37 11.62 -2.51 25.80
C ARG A 37 10.51 -2.59 26.86
N LEU A 38 9.53 -1.68 26.81
CA LEU A 38 8.36 -1.68 27.71
C LEU A 38 7.34 -2.79 27.38
N GLY A 39 7.34 -3.27 26.14
CA GLY A 39 6.53 -4.39 25.68
C GLY A 39 7.11 -5.76 26.00
N ASP A 40 8.43 -5.85 26.21
CA ASP A 40 9.12 -7.08 26.57
C ASP A 40 8.58 -7.65 27.90
N GLY A 41 8.38 -8.96 27.94
CA GLY A 41 7.84 -9.67 29.12
C GLY A 41 6.32 -9.59 29.30
N LYS A 42 5.57 -8.89 28.43
CA LYS A 42 4.10 -8.96 28.45
C LYS A 42 3.61 -10.27 27.83
N ILE A 43 2.59 -10.88 28.46
CA ILE A 43 2.02 -12.20 28.13
C ILE A 43 1.75 -12.41 26.62
N HIS A 44 1.42 -11.36 25.88
CA HIS A 44 1.13 -11.43 24.44
C HIS A 44 2.09 -10.63 23.55
N GLY A 45 3.10 -9.99 24.12
CA GLY A 45 3.94 -8.98 23.45
C GLY A 45 3.14 -7.76 22.96
N LEU A 46 3.85 -6.67 22.66
CA LEU A 46 3.28 -5.54 21.91
C LEU A 46 3.66 -5.70 20.44
N ARG A 47 2.67 -5.64 19.53
CA ARG A 47 2.92 -5.59 18.08
C ARG A 47 3.16 -4.14 17.69
N THR A 48 4.42 -3.78 17.53
CA THR A 48 4.85 -2.42 17.26
C THR A 48 5.43 -2.31 15.84
N ALA A 49 5.39 -1.12 15.27
CA ALA A 49 6.12 -0.82 14.05
C ALA A 49 6.63 0.62 14.07
N LEU A 50 7.80 0.84 13.46
CA LEU A 50 8.29 2.16 13.08
C LEU A 50 7.96 2.39 11.60
N LEU A 51 7.15 3.40 11.30
CA LEU A 51 6.79 3.77 9.94
C LEU A 51 8.02 4.29 9.19
N SER A 52 8.26 3.71 8.03
CA SER A 52 9.35 4.08 7.13
C SER A 52 8.92 3.88 5.68
N LYS A 53 9.70 4.39 4.72
CA LYS A 53 9.37 4.22 3.29
C LYS A 53 9.23 2.76 2.86
N SER A 54 10.01 1.84 3.45
CA SER A 54 10.04 0.44 3.02
C SER A 54 8.83 -0.38 3.48
N ASN A 55 8.13 0.06 4.53
CA ASN A 55 6.99 -0.66 5.11
C ASN A 55 5.67 0.12 5.00
N LEU A 56 5.69 1.30 4.38
CA LEU A 56 4.55 2.20 4.27
C LEU A 56 3.34 1.54 3.58
N SER A 57 3.55 0.87 2.44
CA SER A 57 2.46 0.18 1.72
C SER A 57 1.91 -1.02 2.50
N SER A 58 2.75 -1.71 3.27
CA SER A 58 2.30 -2.84 4.11
C SER A 58 1.46 -2.36 5.30
N ILE A 59 1.80 -1.21 5.86
CA ILE A 59 1.03 -0.59 6.95
C ILE A 59 -0.28 -0.01 6.41
N ALA A 60 -0.25 0.69 5.27
CA ALA A 60 -1.46 1.24 4.64
C ALA A 60 -2.49 0.15 4.29
N SER A 61 -2.02 -1.00 3.80
CA SER A 61 -2.87 -2.17 3.50
C SER A 61 -3.26 -3.02 4.72
N ASN A 62 -2.87 -2.63 5.95
CA ASN A 62 -3.08 -3.39 7.19
C ASN A 62 -2.52 -4.84 7.15
N THR A 63 -1.52 -5.09 6.31
CA THR A 63 -0.87 -6.42 6.20
C THR A 63 0.19 -6.64 7.29
N MET A 64 0.68 -5.56 7.90
CA MET A 64 1.63 -5.62 9.01
C MET A 64 0.94 -5.98 10.34
N GLY A 65 1.56 -6.86 11.14
CA GLY A 65 0.99 -7.33 12.42
C GLY A 65 -0.03 -8.47 12.31
N GLY A 66 -0.26 -8.99 11.11
CA GLY A 66 -1.14 -10.13 10.84
C GLY A 66 -2.60 -9.87 11.21
N LYS A 67 -3.36 -10.93 11.52
CA LYS A 67 -4.81 -10.82 11.81
C LYS A 67 -5.15 -9.92 13.00
N ARG A 68 -4.20 -9.71 13.92
CA ARG A 68 -4.39 -8.90 15.16
C ARG A 68 -4.00 -7.43 15.00
N GLY A 69 -3.34 -7.05 13.90
CA GLY A 69 -2.88 -5.69 13.64
C GLY A 69 -1.84 -5.15 14.59
N LEU A 70 -1.47 -3.89 14.40
CA LEU A 70 -0.49 -3.20 15.20
C LEU A 70 -1.13 -2.62 16.47
N ASP A 71 -0.50 -2.88 17.61
CA ASP A 71 -0.85 -2.26 18.87
C ASP A 71 -0.34 -0.81 18.92
N VAL A 72 0.88 -0.58 18.43
CA VAL A 72 1.52 0.74 18.42
C VAL A 72 2.19 0.99 17.07
N LEU A 73 1.90 2.12 16.45
CA LEU A 73 2.61 2.62 15.29
C LEU A 73 3.37 3.89 15.70
N VAL A 74 4.68 3.86 15.55
CA VAL A 74 5.56 5.01 15.78
C VAL A 74 5.90 5.65 14.44
N CYS A 75 5.76 6.96 14.29
CA CYS A 75 5.95 7.64 13.01
C CYS A 75 6.35 9.11 13.17
N THR A 76 6.71 9.73 12.04
CA THR A 76 6.80 11.19 11.90
C THR A 76 5.56 11.72 11.18
N PRO A 77 5.13 12.98 11.41
CA PRO A 77 3.88 13.50 10.88
C PRO A 77 3.76 13.39 9.36
N LEU A 78 4.79 13.84 8.63
CA LEU A 78 4.77 13.84 7.17
C LEU A 78 4.61 12.42 6.58
N ARG A 79 5.25 11.42 7.19
CA ARG A 79 5.11 10.03 6.74
C ARG A 79 3.78 9.41 7.14
N LEU A 80 3.20 9.84 8.26
CA LEU A 80 1.86 9.43 8.62
C LEU A 80 0.84 9.92 7.58
N VAL A 81 0.95 11.17 7.14
CA VAL A 81 0.08 11.73 6.08
C VAL A 81 0.17 10.91 4.79
N GLU A 82 1.39 10.67 4.28
CA GLU A 82 1.60 9.84 3.09
C GLU A 82 0.99 8.42 3.25
N CYS A 83 1.06 7.85 4.45
CA CYS A 83 0.51 6.51 4.72
C CYS A 83 -1.03 6.52 4.73
N ILE A 84 -1.65 7.58 5.26
CA ILE A 84 -3.11 7.79 5.22
C ILE A 84 -3.58 7.96 3.78
N GLU A 85 -2.87 8.74 2.97
CA GLU A 85 -3.16 8.92 1.55
C GLU A 85 -3.08 7.60 0.77
N GLN A 86 -2.19 6.68 1.18
CA GLN A 86 -2.11 5.33 0.62
C GLN A 86 -3.17 4.35 1.17
N GLY A 87 -4.04 4.78 2.08
CA GLY A 87 -5.18 4.01 2.56
C GLY A 87 -5.06 3.49 4.00
N LEU A 88 -4.10 3.96 4.80
CA LEU A 88 -4.09 3.67 6.23
C LEU A 88 -5.35 4.22 6.90
N ASP A 89 -6.14 3.32 7.47
CA ASP A 89 -7.36 3.65 8.20
C ASP A 89 -7.09 3.84 9.70
N LEU A 90 -7.34 5.06 10.18
CA LEU A 90 -7.15 5.43 11.59
C LEU A 90 -8.38 5.19 12.47
N GLY A 91 -9.48 4.63 11.94
CA GLY A 91 -10.71 4.40 12.70
C GLY A 91 -10.57 3.43 13.90
N GLY A 92 -9.45 2.73 14.01
CA GLY A 92 -9.10 1.88 15.16
C GLY A 92 -8.22 2.54 16.23
N VAL A 93 -7.68 3.73 15.94
CA VAL A 93 -6.77 4.46 16.84
C VAL A 93 -7.57 5.03 18.00
N ARG A 94 -7.10 4.77 19.23
CA ARG A 94 -7.73 5.25 20.47
C ARG A 94 -6.84 6.21 21.26
N VAL A 95 -5.53 6.15 20.99
CA VAL A 95 -4.53 6.94 21.69
C VAL A 95 -3.58 7.54 20.67
N VAL A 96 -3.34 8.83 20.79
CA VAL A 96 -2.29 9.56 20.07
C VAL A 96 -1.38 10.19 21.11
N VAL A 97 -0.07 9.98 20.96
CA VAL A 97 0.96 10.61 21.77
C VAL A 97 1.82 11.47 20.86
N LEU A 98 2.02 12.72 21.25
CA LEU A 98 2.89 13.67 20.57
C LEU A 98 4.14 13.87 21.42
N ASP A 99 5.28 13.42 20.93
CA ASP A 99 6.59 13.67 21.54
C ASP A 99 7.13 15.01 21.00
N GLU A 100 7.69 15.84 21.89
CA GLU A 100 8.18 17.19 21.55
C GLU A 100 7.14 18.00 20.72
N ALA A 101 5.93 18.18 21.29
CA ALA A 101 4.79 18.75 20.58
C ALA A 101 5.03 20.19 20.09
N ASP A 102 5.83 20.97 20.80
CA ASP A 102 6.30 22.28 20.38
C ASP A 102 7.08 22.21 19.05
N ARG A 103 8.04 21.29 18.93
CA ARG A 103 8.80 21.11 17.68
C ARG A 103 7.94 20.56 16.54
N LEU A 104 6.97 19.72 16.87
CA LEU A 104 5.98 19.25 15.91
C LEU A 104 5.21 20.44 15.33
N LEU A 105 4.79 21.40 16.16
CA LEU A 105 4.10 22.62 15.73
C LEU A 105 5.00 23.58 14.96
N ASP A 106 6.24 23.82 15.41
CA ASP A 106 7.20 24.69 14.72
C ASP A 106 7.47 24.22 13.28
N SER A 107 7.58 22.90 13.09
CA SER A 107 7.81 22.29 11.77
C SER A 107 6.61 22.39 10.84
N MET A 108 5.42 22.55 11.41
CA MET A 108 4.19 22.76 10.66
C MET A 108 4.05 24.22 10.27
N ASP A 109 4.22 25.15 11.22
CA ASP A 109 4.10 26.59 11.01
C ASP A 109 5.06 27.13 9.94
N GLY A 110 6.30 26.61 9.86
CA GLY A 110 7.28 27.03 8.87
C GLY A 110 7.12 26.44 7.45
N ASN A 111 6.23 25.46 7.26
CA ASN A 111 6.14 24.67 6.02
C ASN A 111 4.72 24.59 5.43
N TYR A 112 3.72 25.23 6.04
CA TYR A 112 2.36 25.33 5.49
C TYR A 112 2.32 26.00 4.11
N ASP A 113 3.19 26.99 3.86
CA ASP A 113 3.25 27.68 2.56
C ASP A 113 3.85 26.81 1.44
N ASN A 114 4.79 25.92 1.76
CA ASN A 114 5.56 25.16 0.76
C ASN A 114 4.89 23.83 0.37
N ASN A 115 4.17 23.19 1.30
CA ASN A 115 3.55 21.88 1.06
C ASN A 115 2.24 21.97 0.26
N ASN A 116 1.65 23.16 0.10
CA ASN A 116 0.44 23.35 -0.68
C ASN A 116 0.64 23.08 -2.19
N GLN A 117 1.89 23.10 -2.70
CA GLN A 117 2.16 22.74 -4.10
C GLN A 117 2.03 21.23 -4.37
N ILE A 118 2.23 20.38 -3.36
CA ILE A 118 2.16 18.91 -3.53
C ILE A 118 0.71 18.45 -3.55
N TYR A 119 -0.16 19.05 -2.72
CA TYR A 119 -1.59 18.73 -2.69
C TYR A 119 -2.33 19.14 -3.97
N HIS A 120 -1.92 20.22 -4.62
CA HIS A 120 -2.56 20.65 -5.88
C HIS A 120 -2.17 19.82 -7.11
N HIS A 121 -1.02 19.13 -7.10
CA HIS A 121 -0.55 18.40 -8.29
C HIS A 121 -1.27 17.05 -8.49
N HIS A 122 -1.89 16.50 -7.44
CA HIS A 122 -2.65 15.25 -7.52
C HIS A 122 -4.08 15.43 -8.05
N ASP A 123 -4.62 16.65 -8.03
CA ASP A 123 -6.01 16.91 -8.44
C ASP A 123 -6.17 17.11 -9.96
N GLU A 124 -5.11 17.51 -10.68
CA GLU A 124 -5.19 17.73 -12.13
C GLU A 124 -4.99 16.45 -12.96
N LYS A 125 -4.16 15.50 -12.52
CA LYS A 125 -3.90 14.25 -13.27
C LYS A 125 -5.09 13.30 -13.37
N SER A 126 -6.11 13.45 -12.52
CA SER A 126 -7.30 12.58 -12.56
C SER A 126 -8.39 13.05 -13.54
N ARG A 127 -8.24 14.25 -14.15
CA ARG A 127 -9.25 14.82 -15.04
C ARG A 127 -9.02 14.53 -16.53
N ASP A 128 -7.80 14.15 -16.92
CA ASP A 128 -7.45 13.97 -18.33
C ASP A 128 -7.75 12.57 -18.90
N ASP A 129 -7.96 11.55 -18.04
CA ASP A 129 -8.18 10.17 -18.50
C ASP A 129 -9.63 9.83 -18.89
N ASN A 130 -10.58 10.79 -18.81
CA ASN A 130 -12.01 10.52 -19.09
C ASN A 130 -12.60 11.31 -20.27
N ARG A 131 -11.81 11.52 -21.33
CA ARG A 131 -12.27 12.13 -22.60
C ARG A 131 -11.98 11.29 -23.84
N ASN A 132 -12.14 9.98 -23.76
CA ASN A 132 -12.18 9.19 -24.99
C ASN A 132 -13.30 8.15 -24.95
N ASP A 133 -14.52 8.66 -25.12
CA ASP A 133 -15.63 7.84 -25.58
C ASP A 133 -16.21 8.48 -26.85
N GLY A 134 -16.41 7.66 -27.88
CA GLY A 134 -17.26 7.98 -29.02
C GLY A 134 -16.63 8.68 -30.22
N LYS A 135 -15.94 7.92 -31.08
CA LYS A 135 -16.07 8.17 -32.54
C LYS A 135 -16.03 6.89 -33.37
N LYS A 136 -17.23 6.33 -33.56
CA LYS A 136 -17.59 5.50 -34.72
C LYS A 136 -17.09 6.14 -36.01
N LYS A 137 -16.41 5.38 -36.86
CA LYS A 137 -16.46 5.52 -38.31
C LYS A 137 -16.50 4.13 -38.96
N SER A 138 -17.65 3.86 -39.55
CA SER A 138 -17.92 2.88 -40.61
C SER A 138 -17.21 3.27 -41.92
N LYS A 139 -17.17 2.32 -42.86
CA LYS A 139 -16.83 2.38 -44.30
C LYS A 139 -15.43 1.87 -44.65
N ASP A 140 -15.19 1.09 -45.70
CA ASP A 140 -16.00 0.41 -46.74
C ASP A 140 -15.06 -0.66 -47.37
N GLU A 141 -15.66 -1.76 -47.82
CA GLU A 141 -15.41 -2.54 -49.06
C GLU A 141 -13.99 -2.87 -49.61
N GLU A 142 -13.82 -4.18 -49.91
CA GLU A 142 -13.24 -4.80 -51.13
C GLU A 142 -11.75 -4.51 -51.45
N ASP A 143 -10.91 -5.40 -52.01
CA ASP A 143 -11.11 -6.64 -52.75
C ASP A 143 -9.79 -7.45 -52.82
N SER A 144 -9.95 -8.77 -52.96
CA SER A 144 -9.16 -9.74 -53.76
C SER A 144 -7.63 -9.95 -53.64
N SER A 145 -7.30 -11.24 -53.79
CA SER A 145 -6.05 -11.87 -54.30
C SER A 145 -4.86 -12.02 -53.33
N SER A 146 -4.04 -13.07 -53.34
CA SER A 146 -4.05 -14.47 -53.82
C SER A 146 -2.67 -15.04 -53.47
N SER A 147 -2.52 -16.37 -53.46
CA SER A 147 -1.24 -17.14 -53.46
C SER A 147 -0.52 -17.25 -52.10
N SER A 148 0.12 -18.36 -51.71
CA SER A 148 0.25 -19.76 -52.20
C SER A 148 1.24 -20.47 -51.26
N GLY A 149 1.14 -21.80 -51.09
CA GLY A 149 2.15 -22.67 -50.45
C GLY A 149 1.55 -23.52 -49.33
N GLU A 150 1.05 -24.75 -49.57
CA GLU A 150 1.79 -26.02 -49.79
C GLU A 150 2.80 -26.28 -48.64
N GLU A 151 2.40 -27.07 -47.65
CA GLU A 151 2.71 -28.51 -47.49
C GLU A 151 4.20 -28.76 -47.18
N ASP A 152 4.52 -29.21 -45.96
CA ASP A 152 5.33 -30.43 -45.81
C ASP A 152 5.18 -31.07 -44.42
N SER A 153 5.04 -32.38 -44.49
CA SER A 153 5.07 -33.40 -43.46
C SER A 153 6.46 -33.60 -42.83
N GLY A 154 6.51 -34.16 -41.63
CA GLY A 154 7.78 -34.54 -41.00
C GLY A 154 7.59 -35.26 -39.67
N ASP A 155 7.23 -36.54 -39.75
CA ASP A 155 7.42 -37.53 -38.69
C ASP A 155 8.90 -37.64 -38.30
N SER A 156 9.18 -37.85 -37.02
CA SER A 156 10.23 -38.79 -36.59
C SER A 156 10.14 -39.06 -35.08
N ASP A 157 9.62 -40.25 -34.77
CA ASP A 157 9.98 -40.99 -33.58
C ASP A 157 11.50 -41.20 -33.51
N SER A 158 12.09 -41.08 -32.32
CA SER A 158 13.31 -41.81 -31.97
C SER A 158 13.38 -42.02 -30.47
N ASP A 159 13.28 -43.29 -30.10
CA ASP A 159 13.73 -43.86 -28.83
C ASP A 159 15.20 -43.48 -28.53
N ASN A 160 15.53 -43.26 -27.26
CA ASN A 160 16.75 -43.87 -26.72
C ASN A 160 16.71 -44.04 -25.19
N ASP A 161 16.43 -45.28 -24.81
CA ASP A 161 17.14 -46.16 -23.87
C ASP A 161 18.03 -45.58 -22.73
N SER A 162 17.69 -46.04 -21.53
CA SER A 162 18.53 -46.59 -20.45
C SER A 162 19.86 -45.93 -20.03
N THR A 163 20.02 -45.69 -18.71
CA THR A 163 20.74 -46.60 -17.80
C THR A 163 21.02 -45.97 -16.42
N SER A 164 20.56 -46.68 -15.39
CA SER A 164 21.24 -47.07 -14.15
C SER A 164 22.11 -46.08 -13.33
N SER A 165 21.70 -45.93 -12.07
CA SER A 165 22.48 -46.15 -10.83
C SER A 165 23.76 -45.36 -10.57
N SER A 166 23.86 -44.72 -9.39
CA SER A 166 24.53 -45.27 -8.20
C SER A 166 24.99 -44.16 -7.25
N SER A 167 24.81 -44.44 -5.95
CA SER A 167 25.50 -43.89 -4.76
C SER A 167 25.03 -42.56 -4.19
#